data_AF-A0A963I602-F1
#
_entry.id   AF-A0A963I602-F1
#
_cell.length_a   1.000
_cell.length_b   1.000
_cell.length_c   1.000
_cell.angle_alpha   90.00
_cell.angle_beta   90.00
_cell.angle_gamma   90.00
#
_symmetry.space_group_name_H-M   'P 1'
#
loop_
_entity.id
_entity.type
_entity.pdbx_description
1 polymer ?
#
loop_
_entity_poly.entity_id
_entity_poly.type
_entity_poly.pdbx_seq_one_letter_code
_entity_poly.pdbx_strand_id
1 'polypeptide(L)'
;MEHRMQNGAWSAASSSSATRRHGSSLTLQILLLAGAGVLVALLHESFRLPLKLPGHHGIEWFGILLLARLNSPLRAAGLTVAAGAVLGTSILSAHGLQAAAGITYLLQAAVVDLAFLALGHRMQGAFPLVLLGAASHALAPLVKSMLQIAGSPGFGSLAQGLGYPLSTHVLFGASGAFAAWLCHRLARTTKSKTRR
;
A
#
# COMPACT_ATOMS: atom_id res chain seq x y z
N MET A 1 26.83 -30.77 61.98
CA MET A 1 27.13 -30.48 60.57
C MET A 1 25.84 -30.62 59.78
N GLU A 2 24.89 -29.72 60.04
CA GLU A 2 24.66 -28.44 59.33
C GLU A 2 23.95 -28.64 57.97
N HIS A 3 22.64 -28.47 58.04
CA HIS A 3 21.66 -28.58 56.96
C HIS A 3 21.44 -27.17 56.37
N ARG A 4 21.98 -26.90 55.19
CA ARG A 4 21.95 -25.57 54.54
C ARG A 4 20.67 -25.40 53.72
N MET A 5 19.67 -24.73 54.27
CA MET A 5 18.49 -24.28 53.51
C MET A 5 18.86 -23.12 52.59
N GLN A 6 18.64 -23.28 51.28
CA GLN A 6 18.77 -22.23 50.28
C GLN A 6 17.41 -21.54 50.10
N ASN A 7 17.32 -20.29 50.55
CA ASN A 7 16.17 -19.43 50.30
C ASN A 7 16.18 -18.99 48.83
N GLY A 8 15.28 -19.54 48.03
CA GLY A 8 14.98 -19.06 46.68
C GLY A 8 14.23 -17.74 46.74
N ALA A 9 14.96 -16.63 46.75
CA ALA A 9 14.38 -15.30 46.55
C ALA A 9 13.95 -15.16 45.07
N TRP A 10 12.65 -15.28 44.82
CA TRP A 10 12.04 -14.94 43.54
C TRP A 10 12.18 -13.43 43.30
N SER A 11 13.22 -13.03 42.57
CA SER A 11 13.30 -11.67 42.04
C SER A 11 12.27 -11.52 40.93
N ALA A 12 11.17 -10.83 41.23
CA ALA A 12 10.22 -10.38 40.22
C ALA A 12 10.95 -9.44 39.25
N ALA A 13 11.36 -9.98 38.10
CA ALA A 13 11.88 -9.21 36.99
C ALA A 13 10.79 -8.20 36.59
N SER A 14 10.98 -6.97 37.05
CA SER A 14 10.13 -5.82 36.77
C SER A 14 10.35 -5.45 35.31
N SER A 15 9.64 -6.14 34.42
CA SER A 15 9.66 -5.90 32.97
C SER A 15 8.76 -4.70 32.66
N SER A 16 9.20 -3.52 33.07
CA SER A 16 8.44 -2.26 32.93
C SER A 16 9.32 -1.12 32.41
N SER A 17 10.23 -1.43 31.48
CA SER A 17 11.20 -0.44 31.01
C SER A 17 11.62 -0.59 29.54
N ALA A 18 10.69 -0.78 28.59
CA ALA A 18 11.11 -0.71 27.17
C ALA A 18 10.04 -0.39 26.11
N THR A 19 9.05 0.50 26.32
CA THR A 19 8.20 0.92 25.18
C THR A 19 7.61 2.32 25.24
N ARG A 20 8.39 3.33 25.66
CA ARG A 20 8.14 4.72 25.23
C ARG A 20 8.89 5.04 23.94
N ARG A 21 8.56 4.35 22.84
CA ARG A 21 8.76 4.94 21.51
C ARG A 21 7.49 5.72 21.21
N HIS A 22 7.62 7.03 21.00
CA HIS A 22 6.54 7.97 20.63
C HIS A 22 5.48 7.28 19.74
N GLY A 23 4.43 6.76 20.38
CA GLY A 23 3.46 5.89 19.73
C GLY A 23 2.23 6.70 19.41
N SER A 24 2.10 7.14 18.15
CA SER A 24 0.79 7.55 17.63
C SER A 24 -0.22 6.48 17.96
N SER A 25 -1.38 6.85 18.53
CA SER A 25 -2.43 5.88 18.86
C SER A 25 -2.76 5.04 17.63
N LEU A 26 -3.03 3.75 17.83
CA LEU A 26 -3.40 2.82 16.74
C LEU A 26 -4.54 3.40 15.89
N THR A 27 -5.53 4.01 16.56
CA THR A 27 -6.65 4.72 15.93
C THR A 27 -6.18 5.81 14.98
N LEU A 28 -5.26 6.69 15.40
CA LEU A 28 -4.73 7.74 14.53
C LEU A 28 -3.99 7.16 13.32
N GLN A 29 -3.21 6.08 13.51
CA GLN A 29 -2.52 5.43 12.40
C GLN A 29 -3.51 4.86 11.37
N ILE A 30 -4.56 4.18 11.83
CA ILE A 30 -5.61 3.63 10.96
C ILE A 30 -6.32 4.78 10.22
N LEU A 31 -6.69 5.86 10.91
CA LEU A 31 -7.34 7.02 10.31
C LEU A 31 -6.47 7.69 9.25
N LEU A 32 -5.17 7.85 9.50
CA LEU A 32 -4.24 8.44 8.53
C LEU A 32 -4.06 7.55 7.29
N LEU A 33 -3.98 6.23 7.47
CA LEU A 33 -3.86 5.29 6.35
C LEU A 33 -5.14 5.22 5.53
N ALA A 34 -6.30 5.13 6.18
CA ALA A 34 -7.59 5.17 5.50
C ALA A 34 -7.77 6.52 4.77
N GLY A 35 -7.37 7.63 5.42
CA GLY A 35 -7.36 8.96 4.82
C GLY A 35 -6.45 9.06 3.59
N ALA A 36 -5.28 8.42 3.60
CA ALA A 36 -4.43 8.31 2.42
C ALA A 36 -5.12 7.54 1.28
N GLY A 37 -5.92 6.53 1.61
CA GLY A 37 -6.80 5.86 0.66
C GLY A 37 -7.86 6.77 0.05
N VAL A 38 -8.56 7.54 0.89
CA VAL A 38 -9.54 8.54 0.42
C VAL A 38 -8.87 9.59 -0.46
N LEU A 39 -7.64 10.00 -0.14
CA LEU A 39 -6.85 10.90 -0.98
C LEU A 39 -6.58 10.30 -2.36
N VAL A 40 -6.25 9.01 -2.46
CA VAL A 40 -6.14 8.33 -3.76
C VAL A 40 -7.44 8.46 -4.54
N ALA A 41 -8.60 8.22 -3.92
CA ALA A 41 -9.89 8.35 -4.59
C ALA A 41 -10.14 9.79 -5.09
N LEU A 42 -9.82 10.79 -4.26
CA LEU A 42 -9.92 12.21 -4.66
C LEU A 42 -9.01 12.54 -5.84
N LEU A 43 -7.76 12.06 -5.82
CA LEU A 43 -6.82 12.28 -6.93
C LEU A 43 -7.28 11.56 -8.19
N HIS A 44 -7.81 10.35 -8.08
CA HIS A 44 -8.36 9.59 -9.19
C HIS A 44 -9.50 10.34 -9.87
N GLU A 45 -10.41 10.93 -9.08
CA GLU A 45 -11.52 11.74 -9.57
C GLU A 45 -11.07 13.10 -10.13
N SER A 46 -10.09 13.74 -9.48
CA SER A 46 -9.57 15.06 -9.89
C SER A 46 -8.70 14.98 -11.16
N PHE A 47 -7.93 13.91 -11.30
CA PHE A 47 -7.09 13.64 -12.47
C PHE A 47 -7.81 12.80 -13.53
N ARG A 48 -9.13 12.98 -13.69
CA ARG A 48 -9.86 12.60 -14.91
C ARG A 48 -9.43 13.45 -16.11
N LEU A 49 -8.13 13.66 -16.29
CA LEU A 49 -7.57 14.11 -17.55
C LEU A 49 -7.93 13.07 -18.60
N PRO A 50 -8.38 13.44 -19.81
CA PRO A 50 -8.74 12.52 -20.87
C PRO A 50 -7.49 11.86 -21.51
N LEU A 51 -6.52 11.47 -20.68
CA LEU A 51 -5.45 10.55 -21.03
C LEU A 51 -6.12 9.19 -21.29
N LYS A 52 -6.35 8.87 -22.57
CA LYS A 52 -6.85 7.58 -23.04
C LYS A 52 -5.85 6.42 -22.82
N LEU A 53 -4.97 6.55 -21.82
CA LEU A 53 -3.94 5.60 -21.46
C LEU A 53 -4.42 4.72 -20.30
N PRO A 54 -4.58 3.41 -20.51
CA PRO A 54 -5.00 2.50 -19.44
C PRO A 54 -3.93 2.46 -18.33
N GLY A 55 -4.39 2.52 -17.09
CA GLY A 55 -3.52 2.34 -15.93
C GLY A 55 -2.72 3.56 -15.49
N HIS A 56 -2.89 4.74 -16.11
CA HIS A 56 -2.17 5.97 -15.73
C HIS A 56 -2.32 6.33 -14.26
N HIS A 57 -3.47 5.99 -13.67
CA HIS A 57 -3.73 6.14 -12.24
C HIS A 57 -2.82 5.30 -11.31
N GLY A 58 -1.97 4.44 -11.89
CA GLY A 58 -0.97 3.68 -11.15
C GLY A 58 0.07 4.55 -10.47
N ILE A 59 0.34 5.75 -11.00
CA ILE A 59 1.33 6.66 -10.43
C ILE A 59 0.88 7.12 -9.04
N GLU A 60 -0.31 7.70 -8.94
CA GLU A 60 -0.85 8.18 -7.67
C GLU A 60 -1.18 7.03 -6.72
N TRP A 61 -1.73 5.93 -7.25
CA TRP A 61 -2.10 4.78 -6.42
C TRP A 61 -0.86 4.17 -5.75
N PHE A 62 0.14 3.73 -6.52
CA PHE A 62 1.33 3.12 -5.95
C PHE A 62 2.23 4.14 -5.25
N GLY A 63 2.20 5.41 -5.70
CA GLY A 63 2.86 6.52 -5.02
C GLY A 63 2.40 6.64 -3.57
N ILE A 64 1.08 6.72 -3.34
CA ILE A 64 0.51 6.87 -2.00
C ILE A 64 0.57 5.54 -1.23
N LEU A 65 0.16 4.44 -1.84
CA LEU A 65 0.11 3.12 -1.19
C LEU A 65 1.46 2.71 -0.63
N LEU A 66 2.53 2.76 -1.44
CA LEU A 66 3.85 2.34 -0.99
C LEU A 66 4.49 3.35 -0.05
N LEU A 67 4.24 4.65 -0.23
CA LEU A 67 4.72 5.66 0.72
C LEU A 67 4.07 5.46 2.10
N ALA A 68 2.77 5.25 2.14
CA ALA A 68 2.04 4.93 3.36
C ALA A 68 2.57 3.63 4.00
N ARG A 69 2.79 2.59 3.19
CA ARG A 69 3.32 1.31 3.66
C ARG A 69 4.72 1.43 4.25
N LEU A 70 5.62 2.16 3.60
CA LEU A 70 7.01 2.38 4.04
C LEU A 70 7.11 3.16 5.34
N ASN A 71 6.12 4.01 5.65
CA ASN A 71 6.10 4.85 6.84
C ASN A 71 5.23 4.28 7.97
N SER A 72 4.58 3.14 7.77
CA SER A 72 3.68 2.53 8.75
C SER A 72 4.25 1.24 9.35
N PRO A 73 4.18 1.07 10.69
CA PRO A 73 4.52 -0.19 11.33
C PRO A 73 3.42 -1.25 11.21
N LEU A 74 2.20 -0.88 10.79
CA LEU A 74 1.07 -1.81 10.72
C LEU A 74 1.27 -2.86 9.61
N ARG A 75 0.99 -4.13 9.93
CA ARG A 75 1.14 -5.24 8.97
C ARG A 75 0.20 -5.14 7.78
N ALA A 76 -1.04 -4.69 8.03
CA ALA A 76 -2.11 -4.52 7.05
C ALA A 76 -2.26 -3.06 6.60
N ALA A 77 -1.15 -2.31 6.56
CA ALA A 77 -1.20 -0.89 6.24
C ALA A 77 -1.67 -0.64 4.81
N GLY A 78 -1.22 -1.46 3.84
CA GLY A 78 -1.68 -1.37 2.47
C GLY A 78 -3.17 -1.62 2.34
N LEU A 79 -3.68 -2.68 2.98
CA LEU A 79 -5.12 -2.99 3.00
C LEU A 79 -5.95 -1.89 3.65
N THR A 80 -5.42 -1.23 4.70
CA THR A 80 -6.10 -0.09 5.33
C THR A 80 -6.21 1.09 4.35
N VAL A 81 -5.16 1.36 3.57
CA VAL A 81 -5.19 2.37 2.49
C VAL A 81 -6.19 1.95 1.41
N ALA A 82 -6.20 0.69 0.97
CA ALA A 82 -7.15 0.21 -0.02
C ALA A 82 -8.60 0.31 0.45
N ALA A 83 -8.89 -0.02 1.70
CA ALA A 83 -10.23 0.16 2.27
C ALA A 83 -10.68 1.62 2.22
N GLY A 84 -9.79 2.56 2.56
CA GLY A 84 -10.03 3.99 2.40
C GLY A 84 -10.29 4.40 0.95
N ALA A 85 -9.53 3.86 0.00
CA ALA A 85 -9.72 4.13 -1.44
C ALA A 85 -11.05 3.57 -1.97
N VAL A 86 -11.44 2.37 -1.55
CA VAL A 86 -12.73 1.76 -1.89
C VAL A 86 -13.88 2.60 -1.34
N LEU A 87 -13.83 3.00 -0.07
CA LEU A 87 -14.84 3.86 0.53
C LEU A 87 -14.90 5.23 -0.16
N GLY A 88 -13.74 5.85 -0.38
CA GLY A 88 -13.64 7.14 -1.07
C GLY A 88 -14.24 7.09 -2.47
N THR A 89 -13.87 6.09 -3.28
CA THR A 89 -14.44 5.94 -4.62
C THR A 89 -15.93 5.63 -4.59
N SER A 90 -16.41 4.87 -3.61
CA SER A 90 -17.85 4.60 -3.45
C SER A 90 -18.67 5.87 -3.19
N ILE A 91 -18.10 6.83 -2.45
CA ILE A 91 -18.76 8.09 -2.08
C ILE A 91 -18.61 9.14 -3.19
N LEU A 92 -17.43 9.24 -3.81
CA LEU A 92 -17.09 10.32 -4.75
C LEU A 92 -17.45 10.01 -6.20
N SER A 93 -17.51 8.74 -6.58
CA SER A 93 -17.85 8.33 -7.95
C SER A 93 -19.32 8.56 -8.24
N ALA A 94 -19.61 9.32 -9.29
CA ALA A 94 -20.97 9.51 -9.80
C ALA A 94 -21.65 8.20 -10.25
N HIS A 95 -20.91 7.10 -10.39
CA HIS A 95 -21.42 5.78 -10.80
C HIS A 95 -21.36 4.76 -9.65
N GLY A 96 -21.08 5.22 -8.43
CA GLY A 96 -20.89 4.36 -7.26
C GLY A 96 -19.66 3.47 -7.35
N LEU A 97 -19.61 2.45 -6.48
CA LEU A 97 -18.52 1.48 -6.42
C LEU A 97 -18.52 0.57 -7.65
N GLN A 98 -17.49 0.71 -8.49
CA GLN A 98 -17.21 -0.26 -9.53
C GLN A 98 -16.55 -1.49 -8.91
N ALA A 99 -17.23 -2.63 -8.91
CA ALA A 99 -16.74 -3.87 -8.30
C ALA A 99 -15.32 -4.23 -8.76
N ALA A 100 -15.03 -4.07 -10.06
CA ALA A 100 -13.70 -4.30 -10.62
C ALA A 100 -12.63 -3.40 -10.00
N ALA A 101 -12.92 -2.11 -9.79
CA ALA A 101 -12.00 -1.16 -9.18
C ALA A 101 -11.74 -1.51 -7.71
N GLY A 102 -12.80 -1.83 -6.95
CA GLY A 102 -12.67 -2.18 -5.54
C GLY A 102 -11.86 -3.46 -5.32
N ILE A 103 -12.15 -4.52 -6.09
CA ILE A 103 -11.38 -5.77 -6.07
C ILE A 103 -9.91 -5.50 -6.43
N THR A 104 -9.67 -4.68 -7.44
CA THR A 104 -8.31 -4.34 -7.89
C THR A 104 -7.52 -3.64 -6.78
N TYR A 105 -8.08 -2.61 -6.12
CA TYR A 105 -7.38 -1.92 -5.03
C TYR A 105 -7.04 -2.85 -3.87
N LEU A 106 -8.01 -3.66 -3.43
CA LEU A 106 -7.80 -4.60 -2.32
C LEU A 106 -6.76 -5.67 -2.68
N LEU A 107 -6.84 -6.24 -3.88
CA LEU A 107 -5.91 -7.28 -4.33
C LEU A 107 -4.47 -6.73 -4.45
N GLN A 108 -4.31 -5.55 -5.04
CA GLN A 108 -3.00 -4.91 -5.19
C GLN A 108 -2.37 -4.59 -3.83
N ALA A 109 -3.16 -4.04 -2.91
CA ALA A 109 -2.71 -3.76 -1.55
C ALA A 109 -2.38 -5.04 -0.75
N ALA A 110 -3.15 -6.11 -0.93
CA ALA A 110 -2.85 -7.40 -0.31
C ALA A 110 -1.49 -7.92 -0.77
N VAL A 111 -1.20 -7.88 -2.07
CA VAL A 111 0.11 -8.28 -2.62
C VAL A 111 1.24 -7.44 -2.03
N VAL A 112 1.04 -6.13 -1.87
CA VAL A 112 2.02 -5.25 -1.22
C VAL A 112 2.26 -5.63 0.24
N ASP A 113 1.20 -5.80 1.04
CA ASP A 113 1.34 -6.17 2.45
C ASP A 113 1.99 -7.55 2.62
N LEU A 114 1.66 -8.52 1.76
CA LEU A 114 2.28 -9.84 1.73
C LEU A 114 3.77 -9.77 1.35
N ALA A 115 4.14 -8.96 0.37
CA ALA A 115 5.54 -8.77 -0.01
C ALA A 115 6.36 -8.14 1.13
N PHE A 116 5.81 -7.14 1.82
CA PHE A 116 6.44 -6.55 3.01
C PHE A 116 6.54 -7.54 4.17
N LEU A 117 5.55 -8.40 4.34
CA LEU A 117 5.59 -9.46 5.35
C LEU A 117 6.67 -10.50 5.04
N ALA A 118 6.79 -10.93 3.78
CA ALA A 118 7.73 -11.96 3.36
C ALA A 118 9.19 -11.47 3.26
N LEU A 119 9.41 -10.25 2.79
CA LEU A 119 10.75 -9.73 2.47
C LEU A 119 11.26 -8.71 3.50
N GLY A 120 10.38 -8.16 4.34
CA GLY A 120 10.73 -7.27 5.45
C GLY A 120 11.60 -6.08 5.00
N HIS A 121 12.77 -5.93 5.62
CA HIS A 121 13.69 -4.82 5.36
C HIS A 121 14.20 -4.74 3.92
N ARG A 122 14.18 -5.86 3.16
CA ARG A 122 14.60 -5.87 1.75
C ARG A 122 13.70 -5.00 0.88
N MET A 123 12.47 -4.74 1.31
CA MET A 123 11.53 -3.83 0.64
C MET A 123 11.87 -2.35 0.75
N GLN A 124 12.97 -1.96 1.39
CA GLN A 124 13.39 -0.55 1.49
C GLN A 124 14.20 -0.07 0.27
N GLY A 125 14.61 -0.97 -0.63
CA GLY A 125 15.35 -0.64 -1.85
C GLY A 125 14.44 -0.18 -3.00
N ALA A 126 14.98 0.63 -3.93
CA ALA A 126 14.24 1.09 -5.11
C ALA A 126 13.77 -0.08 -5.98
N PHE A 127 14.71 -0.97 -6.34
CA PHE A 127 14.46 -2.09 -7.25
C PHE A 127 13.31 -3.01 -6.81
N PRO A 128 13.28 -3.56 -5.58
CA PRO A 128 12.18 -4.43 -5.15
C PRO A 128 10.83 -3.70 -5.07
N LEU A 129 10.82 -2.40 -4.74
CA LEU A 129 9.58 -1.61 -4.74
C LEU A 129 9.05 -1.38 -6.15
N VAL A 130 9.93 -1.03 -7.09
CA VAL A 130 9.57 -0.84 -8.49
C VAL A 130 9.00 -2.12 -9.09
N LEU A 131 9.66 -3.26 -8.84
CA LEU A 131 9.18 -4.56 -9.31
C LEU A 131 7.83 -4.93 -8.68
N LEU A 132 7.67 -4.67 -7.37
CA LEU A 132 6.41 -4.90 -6.67
C LEU A 132 5.28 -4.03 -7.22
N GLY A 133 5.51 -2.73 -7.42
CA GLY A 133 4.53 -1.82 -8.00
C GLY A 133 4.11 -2.22 -9.42
N ALA A 134 5.09 -2.60 -10.26
CA ALA A 134 4.84 -3.12 -11.60
C ALA A 134 3.97 -4.39 -11.58
N ALA A 135 4.38 -5.39 -10.80
CA ALA A 135 3.70 -6.68 -10.72
C ALA A 135 2.30 -6.57 -10.12
N SER A 136 2.15 -5.78 -9.05
CA SER A 136 0.85 -5.53 -8.44
C SER A 136 -0.06 -4.76 -9.40
N HIS A 137 0.41 -3.70 -10.06
CA HIS A 137 -0.48 -2.92 -10.94
C HIS A 137 -0.97 -3.72 -12.15
N ALA A 138 -0.13 -4.61 -12.67
CA ALA A 138 -0.46 -5.56 -13.74
C ALA A 138 -1.65 -6.47 -13.43
N LEU A 139 -2.04 -6.63 -12.16
CA LEU A 139 -3.23 -7.40 -11.78
C LEU A 139 -4.54 -6.76 -12.26
N ALA A 140 -4.59 -5.44 -12.45
CA ALA A 140 -5.81 -4.75 -12.86
C ALA A 140 -6.37 -5.23 -14.22
N PRO A 141 -5.59 -5.27 -15.33
CA PRO A 141 -6.08 -5.82 -16.59
C PRO A 141 -6.39 -7.32 -16.51
N LEU A 142 -5.72 -8.08 -15.63
CA LEU A 142 -6.02 -9.49 -15.41
C LEU A 142 -7.39 -9.68 -14.72
N VAL A 143 -7.66 -8.93 -13.65
CA VAL A 143 -8.97 -8.92 -12.97
C VAL A 143 -10.08 -8.55 -13.95
N LYS A 144 -9.89 -7.50 -14.75
CA LYS A 144 -10.87 -7.10 -15.79
C LYS A 144 -11.11 -8.21 -16.81
N SER A 145 -10.06 -8.91 -17.23
CA SER A 145 -10.18 -10.01 -18.18
C SER A 145 -10.94 -11.20 -17.58
N MET A 146 -10.67 -11.54 -16.32
CA MET A 146 -11.42 -12.60 -15.62
C MET A 146 -12.90 -12.23 -15.47
N LEU A 147 -13.21 -10.98 -15.12
CA LEU A 147 -14.59 -10.51 -15.02
C LEU A 147 -15.31 -10.51 -16.37
N GLN A 148 -14.62 -10.15 -17.45
CA GLN A 148 -15.19 -10.21 -18.80
C GLN A 148 -15.50 -11.65 -19.22
N ILE A 149 -14.63 -12.61 -18.90
CA ILE A 149 -14.90 -14.05 -19.11
C ILE A 149 -16.10 -14.52 -18.26
N ALA A 150 -16.26 -13.96 -17.05
CA ALA A 150 -17.38 -14.24 -16.16
C ALA A 150 -18.70 -13.54 -16.55
N GLY A 151 -18.78 -12.87 -17.71
CA GLY A 151 -20.01 -12.24 -18.22
C GLY A 151 -20.22 -10.79 -17.80
N SER A 152 -19.21 -10.13 -17.22
CA SER A 152 -19.29 -8.68 -16.99
C SER A 152 -19.25 -7.90 -18.31
N PRO A 153 -19.80 -6.67 -18.38
CA PRO A 153 -19.73 -5.83 -19.57
C PRO A 153 -18.30 -5.67 -20.09
N GLY A 154 -18.15 -5.62 -21.42
CA GLY A 154 -16.83 -5.50 -22.06
C GLY A 154 -16.11 -4.23 -21.63
N PHE A 155 -14.82 -4.36 -21.28
CA PHE A 155 -13.99 -3.22 -20.91
C PHE A 155 -13.30 -2.65 -22.16
N GLY A 156 -13.52 -1.37 -22.46
CA GLY A 156 -12.94 -0.72 -23.65
C GLY A 156 -11.41 -0.83 -23.74
N SER A 157 -10.71 -0.89 -22.59
CA SER A 157 -9.25 -1.09 -22.56
C SER A 157 -8.80 -2.45 -23.09
N LEU A 158 -9.67 -3.47 -23.07
CA LEU A 158 -9.36 -4.83 -23.51
C LEU A 158 -9.75 -5.07 -24.98
N ALA A 159 -10.31 -4.08 -25.67
CA ALA A 159 -10.76 -4.20 -27.05
C ALA A 159 -9.63 -4.58 -28.04
N GLN A 160 -8.39 -4.19 -27.73
CA GLN A 160 -7.20 -4.51 -28.52
C GLN A 160 -6.37 -5.67 -27.91
N GLY A 161 -6.95 -6.40 -26.95
CA GLY A 161 -6.28 -7.47 -26.22
C GLY A 161 -5.56 -6.99 -24.96
N LEU A 162 -4.87 -7.94 -24.31
CA LEU A 162 -4.25 -7.77 -22.99
C LEU A 162 -2.89 -7.04 -23.01
N GLY A 163 -2.15 -7.13 -24.12
CA GLY A 163 -0.76 -6.69 -24.19
C GLY A 163 -0.58 -5.20 -23.88
N TYR A 164 -1.41 -4.35 -24.48
CA TYR A 164 -1.33 -2.91 -24.28
C TYR A 164 -1.67 -2.48 -22.83
N PRO A 165 -2.84 -2.86 -22.26
CA PRO A 165 -3.13 -2.57 -20.85
C PRO A 165 -2.11 -3.15 -19.88
N LEU A 166 -1.62 -4.36 -20.12
CA LEU A 166 -0.63 -4.97 -19.23
C LEU A 166 0.67 -4.16 -19.21
N SER A 167 1.16 -3.76 -20.38
CA SER A 167 2.40 -3.00 -20.51
C SER A 167 2.30 -1.62 -19.84
N THR A 168 1.19 -0.90 -20.06
CA THR A 168 1.01 0.41 -19.44
C THR A 168 0.84 0.32 -17.93
N HIS A 169 0.14 -0.68 -17.40
CA HIS A 169 0.02 -0.88 -15.95
C HIS A 169 1.38 -1.23 -15.33
N VAL A 170 2.20 -2.04 -15.98
CA VAL A 170 3.58 -2.30 -15.53
C VAL A 170 4.36 -0.98 -15.43
N LEU A 171 4.32 -0.14 -16.47
CA LEU A 171 5.03 1.14 -16.50
C LEU A 171 4.54 2.13 -15.44
N PHE A 172 3.23 2.31 -15.29
CA PHE A 172 2.67 3.26 -14.33
C PHE A 172 2.81 2.79 -12.88
N GLY A 173 2.67 1.48 -12.63
CA GLY A 173 2.91 0.90 -11.31
C GLY A 173 4.37 1.02 -10.88
N ALA A 174 5.30 0.73 -11.79
CA ALA A 174 6.74 0.95 -11.59
C ALA A 174 7.05 2.43 -11.26
N SER A 175 6.45 3.35 -12.03
CA SER A 175 6.69 4.79 -11.88
C SER A 175 6.17 5.32 -10.54
N GLY A 176 4.96 4.93 -10.14
CA GLY A 176 4.40 5.29 -8.83
C GLY A 176 5.23 4.74 -7.67
N ALA A 177 5.69 3.49 -7.77
CA ALA A 177 6.55 2.88 -6.77
C ALA A 177 7.93 3.55 -6.66
N PHE A 178 8.52 3.93 -7.80
CA PHE A 178 9.76 4.69 -7.81
C PHE A 178 9.59 6.07 -7.14
N ALA A 179 8.49 6.77 -7.45
CA ALA A 179 8.18 8.05 -6.81
C ALA A 179 8.00 7.91 -5.28
N ALA A 180 7.29 6.88 -4.82
CA ALA A 180 7.14 6.57 -3.40
C ALA A 180 8.50 6.36 -2.71
N TRP A 181 9.38 5.56 -3.33
CA TRP A 181 10.72 5.33 -2.82
C TRP A 181 11.53 6.63 -2.75
N LEU A 182 11.52 7.44 -3.81
CA LEU A 182 12.26 8.70 -3.86
C LEU A 182 11.81 9.65 -2.73
N CYS A 183 10.50 9.85 -2.58
CA CYS A 183 9.92 10.64 -1.50
C CYS A 183 10.32 10.12 -0.12
N HIS A 184 10.26 8.80 0.10
CA HIS A 184 10.68 8.19 1.36
C HIS A 184 12.17 8.42 1.64
N ARG A 185 13.03 8.31 0.63
CA ARG A 185 14.48 8.54 0.77
C ARG A 185 14.79 9.98 1.13
N LEU A 186 14.20 10.94 0.40
CA LEU A 186 14.39 12.37 0.65
C LEU A 186 13.96 12.75 2.07
N ALA A 187 12.78 12.29 2.52
CA ALA A 187 12.29 12.55 3.87
C ALA A 187 13.21 12.02 4.99
N ARG A 188 13.94 10.91 4.75
CA ARG A 188 14.89 10.35 5.72
C ARG A 188 16.21 11.12 5.76
N THR A 189 16.67 11.65 4.63
CA THR A 189 17.90 12.47 4.59
C THR A 189 17.75 13.75 5.41
N THR A 190 16.61 14.45 5.29
CA THR A 190 16.33 15.68 6.05
C THR A 190 16.33 15.45 7.56
N LYS A 191 15.70 14.36 8.04
CA LYS A 191 15.66 14.02 9.47
C LYS A 191 17.05 13.76 10.07
N SER A 192 18.02 13.32 9.27
CA SER A 192 19.40 13.12 9.73
C SER A 192 20.15 14.44 9.92
N LYS A 193 19.78 15.49 9.18
CA LYS A 193 20.48 16.79 9.22
C LYS A 193 20.03 17.65 10.39
N THR A 194 18.76 17.55 10.81
CA THR A 194 18.20 18.30 11.95
C THR A 194 18.62 17.74 13.32
N ARG A 195 19.24 16.55 13.37
CA ARG A 195 19.68 15.90 14.62
C ARG A 195 21.18 16.10 14.93
N ARG A 196 21.87 16.90 14.13
CA ARG A 196 23.25 17.34 14.36
C ARG A 196 23.24 18.81 14.71
#